data_AF-A0A3S0XF77-F1
#
_entry.id   AF-A0A3S0XF77-F1
#
_cell.length_a   1.000
_cell.length_b   1.000
_cell.length_c   1.000
_cell.angle_alpha   90.00
_cell.angle_beta   90.00
_cell.angle_gamma   90.00
#
_symmetry.space_group_name_H-M   'P 1'
#
loop_
_entity.id
_entity.type
_entity.pdbx_description
1 polymer ?
#
loop_
_entity_poly.entity_id
_entity_poly.type
_entity_poly.pdbx_seq_one_letter_code
_entity_poly.pdbx_strand_id
1 'polypeptide(L)'
;MTKTIEELRKILTEQETALIIRANHERLSRQEQTHLDNIKMRLADEEGMDELPPLDILATLYKKPVKPFEVQSANNAAILKIFENFEKEFGKENIKHNALHFPDNTKADAFFQKQASEGHAFLFQQQGFDNYAFSDGNGHYKMGSKEEIVSYCKKNSLELPTSFNSEMAEEQERSLTSSLH
;
A
#
# COMPACT_ATOMS: atom_id res chain seq x y z
N MET A 1 -35.80 0.08 -2.90
CA MET A 1 -35.44 -0.23 -1.49
C MET A 1 -33.92 -0.20 -1.38
N THR A 2 -33.36 0.47 -0.38
CA THR A 2 -31.91 0.51 -0.17
C THR A 2 -31.47 -0.78 0.51
N LYS A 3 -30.72 -1.64 -0.20
CA LYS A 3 -30.13 -2.87 0.38
C LYS A 3 -29.13 -2.49 1.47
N THR A 4 -29.01 -3.32 2.50
CA THR A 4 -28.04 -3.13 3.59
C THR A 4 -26.60 -3.36 3.10
N ILE A 5 -25.61 -2.84 3.82
CA ILE A 5 -24.18 -3.03 3.49
C ILE A 5 -23.83 -4.52 3.42
N GLU A 6 -24.37 -5.35 4.30
CA GLU A 6 -24.12 -6.80 4.30
C GLU A 6 -24.72 -7.51 3.08
N GLU A 7 -25.89 -7.08 2.62
CA GLU A 7 -26.49 -7.60 1.39
C GLU A 7 -25.70 -7.15 0.17
N LEU A 8 -25.25 -5.90 0.13
CA LEU A 8 -24.40 -5.41 -0.95
C LEU A 8 -23.08 -6.17 -1.05
N ARG A 9 -22.46 -6.57 0.08
CA ARG A 9 -21.26 -7.44 0.08
C ARG A 9 -21.48 -8.83 -0.51
N LYS A 10 -22.73 -9.34 -0.51
CA LYS A 10 -23.06 -10.64 -1.10
C LYS A 10 -23.26 -10.56 -2.62
N ILE A 11 -23.55 -9.36 -3.11
CA ILE A 11 -23.97 -9.12 -4.50
C ILE A 11 -22.84 -8.49 -5.33
N LEU A 12 -22.02 -7.65 -4.69
CA LEU A 12 -20.90 -6.94 -5.29
C LEU A 12 -19.58 -7.42 -4.69
N THR A 13 -18.69 -7.86 -5.57
CA THR A 13 -17.30 -8.15 -5.21
C THR A 13 -16.52 -6.85 -5.01
N GLU A 14 -15.37 -6.95 -4.33
CA GLU A 14 -14.46 -5.82 -4.14
C GLU A 14 -13.94 -5.27 -5.48
N GLN A 15 -13.68 -6.14 -6.47
CA GLN A 15 -13.22 -5.74 -7.81
C GLN A 15 -14.31 -5.01 -8.61
N GLU A 16 -15.55 -5.49 -8.55
CA GLU A 16 -16.69 -4.83 -9.19
C GLU A 16 -16.95 -3.47 -8.54
N THR A 17 -16.89 -3.40 -7.20
CA THR A 17 -17.03 -2.15 -6.45
C THR A 17 -15.91 -1.17 -6.82
N ALA A 18 -14.67 -1.64 -6.94
CA ALA A 18 -13.53 -0.86 -7.40
C ALA A 18 -13.78 -0.23 -8.77
N LEU A 19 -14.28 -1.04 -9.70
CA LEU A 19 -14.56 -0.62 -11.07
C LEU A 19 -15.66 0.44 -11.11
N ILE A 20 -16.74 0.27 -10.33
CA ILE A 20 -17.84 1.23 -10.24
C ILE A 20 -17.34 2.57 -9.67
N ILE A 21 -16.53 2.54 -8.61
CA ILE A 21 -15.96 3.75 -8.01
C ILE A 21 -15.03 4.45 -9.01
N ARG A 22 -14.15 3.70 -9.68
CA ARG A 22 -13.18 4.28 -10.64
C ARG A 22 -13.87 4.90 -11.85
N ALA A 23 -14.99 4.32 -12.32
CA ALA A 23 -15.80 4.87 -13.40
C ALA A 23 -16.34 6.29 -13.12
N ASN A 24 -16.46 6.68 -11.84
CA ASN A 24 -16.88 8.03 -11.44
C ASN A 24 -15.74 9.06 -11.44
N HIS A 25 -14.48 8.62 -11.42
CA HIS A 25 -13.32 9.51 -11.34
C HIS A 25 -12.55 9.61 -12.66
N GLU A 26 -12.57 8.56 -13.48
CA GLU A 26 -11.71 8.44 -14.65
C GLU A 26 -12.43 7.76 -15.82
N ARG A 27 -11.92 7.97 -17.04
CA ARG A 27 -12.43 7.33 -18.24
C ARG A 27 -11.91 5.89 -18.34
N LEU A 28 -12.83 4.92 -18.35
CA LEU A 28 -12.50 3.50 -18.47
C LEU A 28 -12.04 3.11 -19.88
N SER A 29 -11.25 2.04 -19.97
CA SER A 29 -10.98 1.37 -21.25
C SER A 29 -12.23 0.70 -21.82
N ARG A 30 -12.22 0.29 -23.09
CA ARG A 30 -13.37 -0.39 -23.71
C ARG A 30 -13.76 -1.69 -23.00
N GLN A 31 -12.79 -2.52 -22.61
CA GLN A 31 -13.05 -3.77 -21.89
C GLN A 31 -13.68 -3.50 -20.52
N GLU A 32 -13.16 -2.51 -19.80
CA GLU A 32 -13.66 -2.13 -18.48
C GLU A 32 -15.06 -1.49 -18.56
N GLN A 33 -15.34 -0.75 -19.63
CA GLN A 33 -16.69 -0.22 -19.88
C GLN A 33 -17.69 -1.35 -20.12
N THR A 34 -17.36 -2.32 -20.99
CA THR A 34 -18.20 -3.51 -21.21
C THR A 34 -18.42 -4.28 -19.91
N HIS A 35 -17.38 -4.43 -19.09
CA HIS A 35 -17.50 -5.10 -17.81
C HIS A 35 -18.40 -4.33 -16.84
N LEU A 36 -18.29 -3.00 -16.78
CA LEU A 36 -19.17 -2.15 -15.98
C LEU A 36 -20.64 -2.26 -16.43
N ASP A 37 -20.88 -2.28 -17.74
CA ASP A 37 -22.24 -2.40 -18.29
C ASP A 37 -22.86 -3.76 -17.94
N ASN A 38 -22.07 -4.84 -17.98
CA ASN A 38 -22.51 -6.16 -17.53
C ASN A 38 -22.84 -6.19 -16.04
N ILE A 39 -22.05 -5.51 -15.18
CA ILE A 39 -22.36 -5.40 -13.76
C ILE A 39 -23.69 -4.68 -13.56
N LYS A 40 -23.90 -3.54 -14.24
CA LYS A 40 -25.16 -2.77 -14.13
C LYS A 40 -26.37 -3.59 -14.58
N MET A 41 -26.23 -4.32 -15.69
CA MET A 41 -27.29 -5.20 -16.20
C MET A 41 -27.59 -6.33 -15.20
N ARG A 42 -26.56 -6.99 -14.66
CA ARG A 42 -26.73 -8.03 -13.62
C ARG A 42 -27.44 -7.48 -12.39
N LEU A 43 -27.03 -6.31 -11.91
CA LEU A 43 -27.66 -5.66 -10.75
C LEU A 43 -29.13 -5.31 -11.00
N ALA A 44 -29.48 -4.85 -12.20
CA ALA A 44 -30.86 -4.57 -12.56
C ALA A 44 -31.69 -5.87 -12.67
N ASP A 45 -31.22 -6.84 -13.47
CA ASP A 45 -31.98 -8.02 -13.85
C ASP A 45 -32.09 -9.07 -12.74
N GLU A 46 -30.99 -9.33 -12.02
CA GLU A 46 -30.93 -10.40 -11.00
C GLU A 46 -31.27 -9.88 -9.61
N GLU A 47 -30.95 -8.62 -9.33
CA GLU A 47 -30.95 -8.07 -7.97
C GLU A 47 -31.99 -6.97 -7.75
N GLY A 48 -32.68 -6.55 -8.83
CA GLY A 48 -33.70 -5.50 -8.81
C GLY A 48 -33.15 -4.12 -8.45
N MET A 49 -31.88 -3.86 -8.77
CA MET A 49 -31.16 -2.62 -8.47
C MET A 49 -31.03 -1.77 -9.73
N ASP A 50 -32.11 -1.03 -10.03
CA ASP A 50 -32.17 -0.11 -11.18
C ASP A 50 -31.15 1.04 -11.08
N GLU A 51 -30.70 1.35 -9.86
CA GLU A 51 -29.71 2.38 -9.56
C GLU A 51 -28.53 1.80 -8.76
N LEU A 52 -27.32 2.29 -9.07
CA LEU A 52 -26.12 1.95 -8.31
C LEU A 52 -26.19 2.57 -6.90
N PRO A 53 -25.66 1.89 -5.87
CA PRO A 53 -25.54 2.48 -4.55
C PRO A 53 -24.73 3.78 -4.58
N PRO A 54 -25.02 4.73 -3.67
CA PRO A 54 -24.22 5.95 -3.50
C PRO A 54 -22.72 5.66 -3.32
N LEU A 55 -21.88 6.57 -3.81
CA LEU A 55 -20.41 6.41 -3.79
C LEU A 55 -19.84 6.22 -2.38
N ASP A 56 -20.41 6.88 -1.38
CA ASP A 56 -20.03 6.72 0.04
C ASP A 56 -20.34 5.31 0.54
N ILE A 57 -21.49 4.74 0.17
CA ILE A 57 -21.83 3.35 0.48
C ILE A 57 -20.90 2.38 -0.26
N LEU A 58 -20.65 2.59 -1.56
CA LEU A 58 -19.71 1.78 -2.33
C LEU A 58 -18.30 1.84 -1.74
N ALA A 59 -17.87 3.01 -1.25
CA ALA A 59 -16.57 3.18 -0.60
C ALA A 59 -16.47 2.40 0.73
N THR A 60 -17.57 2.06 1.40
CA THR A 60 -17.54 1.16 2.57
C THR A 60 -17.37 -0.31 2.17
N LEU A 61 -17.77 -0.67 0.95
CA LEU A 61 -17.62 -2.02 0.38
C LEU A 61 -16.21 -2.21 -0.20
N TYR A 62 -15.63 -1.14 -0.75
CA TYR A 62 -14.31 -1.11 -1.36
C TYR A 62 -13.23 -0.72 -0.37
N LYS A 63 -12.24 -1.59 -0.12
CA LYS A 63 -11.01 -1.11 0.51
C LYS A 63 -10.27 -0.26 -0.51
N LYS A 64 -9.97 0.99 -0.17
CA LYS A 64 -9.07 1.81 -0.99
C LYS A 64 -7.80 0.99 -1.27
N PRO A 65 -7.33 0.93 -2.51
CA PRO A 65 -6.12 0.22 -2.82
C PRO A 65 -5.00 0.93 -2.06
N VAL A 66 -4.37 0.19 -1.16
CA VAL A 66 -3.19 0.68 -0.48
C VAL A 66 -2.16 0.97 -1.56
N LYS A 67 -1.61 2.19 -1.54
CA LYS A 67 -0.51 2.52 -2.45
C LYS A 67 0.62 1.51 -2.24
N PRO A 68 1.27 1.07 -3.33
CA PRO A 68 2.23 0.00 -3.23
C PRO A 68 3.45 0.42 -2.40
N PHE A 69 4.15 -0.58 -1.89
CA PHE A 69 5.44 -0.38 -1.25
C PHE A 69 6.57 -0.58 -2.26
N GLU A 70 7.40 0.45 -2.39
CA GLU A 70 8.56 0.48 -3.29
C GLU A 70 9.85 0.29 -2.48
N VAL A 71 10.80 -0.45 -3.05
CA VAL A 71 12.12 -0.64 -2.42
C VAL A 71 12.86 0.68 -2.40
N GLN A 72 13.29 1.12 -1.22
CA GLN A 72 14.17 2.27 -1.04
C GLN A 72 15.63 1.84 -0.82
N SER A 73 15.83 0.79 -0.03
CA SER A 73 17.16 0.22 0.22
C SER A 73 17.04 -1.23 0.66
N ALA A 74 17.76 -2.14 0.01
CA ALA A 74 17.95 -3.52 0.43
C ALA A 74 19.06 -4.13 -0.42
N ASN A 75 19.74 -5.16 0.08
CA ASN A 75 20.67 -5.90 -0.76
C ASN A 75 19.91 -6.78 -1.78
N ASN A 76 20.53 -7.07 -2.94
CA ASN A 76 19.86 -7.78 -4.02
C ASN A 76 19.34 -9.17 -3.61
N ALA A 77 20.05 -9.88 -2.73
CA ALA A 77 19.63 -11.19 -2.25
C ALA A 77 18.37 -11.12 -1.38
N ALA A 78 18.29 -10.13 -0.48
CA ALA A 78 17.11 -9.86 0.34
C ALA A 78 15.93 -9.43 -0.51
N ILE A 79 16.12 -8.54 -1.50
CA ILE A 79 15.04 -8.13 -2.42
C ILE A 79 14.46 -9.36 -3.13
N LEU A 80 15.31 -10.19 -3.76
CA LEU A 80 14.84 -11.37 -4.48
C LEU A 80 14.05 -12.30 -3.55
N LYS A 81 14.52 -12.50 -2.31
CA LYS A 81 13.84 -13.38 -1.36
C LYS A 81 12.52 -12.81 -0.86
N ILE A 82 12.48 -11.52 -0.55
CA ILE A 82 11.27 -10.82 -0.13
C ILE A 82 10.21 -10.88 -1.24
N PHE A 83 10.60 -10.68 -2.50
CA PHE A 83 9.67 -10.77 -3.63
C PHE A 83 9.18 -12.20 -3.85
N GLU A 84 10.05 -13.20 -3.75
CA GLU A 84 9.66 -14.62 -3.82
C GLU A 84 8.67 -14.98 -2.69
N ASN A 85 8.92 -14.51 -1.48
CA ASN A 85 8.05 -14.72 -0.33
C ASN A 85 6.69 -14.01 -0.50
N PHE A 86 6.70 -12.78 -1.04
CA PHE A 86 5.49 -12.04 -1.34
C PHE A 86 4.65 -12.74 -2.42
N GLU A 87 5.27 -13.19 -3.51
CA GLU A 87 4.60 -13.93 -4.58
C GLU A 87 3.91 -15.19 -4.05
N LYS A 88 4.54 -15.92 -3.12
CA LYS A 88 3.95 -17.10 -2.49
C LYS A 88 2.74 -16.79 -1.61
N GLU A 89 2.75 -15.64 -0.92
CA GLU A 89 1.71 -15.29 0.06
C GLU A 89 0.54 -14.51 -0.56
N PHE A 90 0.83 -13.65 -1.54
CA PHE A 90 -0.14 -12.73 -2.13
C PHE A 90 -0.32 -12.90 -3.64
N GLY A 91 0.47 -13.72 -4.32
CA GLY A 91 0.38 -13.93 -5.77
C GLY A 91 1.19 -12.93 -6.61
N LYS A 92 1.67 -13.39 -7.76
CA LYS A 92 2.54 -12.63 -8.68
C LYS A 92 1.86 -11.40 -9.25
N GLU A 93 0.54 -11.45 -9.43
CA GLU A 93 -0.29 -10.36 -9.94
C GLU A 93 -0.28 -9.11 -9.05
N ASN A 94 0.12 -9.27 -7.78
CA ASN A 94 0.27 -8.18 -6.81
C ASN A 94 1.67 -7.58 -6.78
N ILE A 95 2.56 -8.01 -7.69
CA ILE A 95 3.86 -7.40 -7.94
C ILE A 95 3.79 -6.64 -9.27
N LYS A 96 3.88 -5.31 -9.22
CA LYS A 96 3.83 -4.46 -10.43
C LYS A 96 4.91 -3.41 -10.37
N HIS A 97 5.68 -3.25 -11.44
CA HIS A 97 6.75 -2.27 -11.55
C HIS A 97 7.75 -2.30 -10.37
N ASN A 98 8.12 -3.51 -9.90
CA ASN A 98 8.96 -3.73 -8.72
C ASN A 98 8.40 -3.14 -7.42
N ALA A 99 7.09 -3.05 -7.30
CA ALA A 99 6.40 -2.59 -6.10
C ALA A 99 5.40 -3.64 -5.61
N LEU A 100 5.23 -3.72 -4.29
CA LEU A 100 4.39 -4.71 -3.61
C LEU A 100 3.01 -4.11 -3.30
N HIS A 101 1.96 -4.70 -3.85
CA HIS A 101 0.58 -4.25 -3.64
C HIS A 101 -0.11 -5.07 -2.54
N PHE A 102 -0.30 -4.47 -1.38
CA PHE A 102 -0.97 -5.12 -0.26
C PHE A 102 -2.48 -4.86 -0.25
N PRO A 103 -3.28 -5.80 0.27
CA PRO A 103 -4.71 -5.58 0.49
C PRO A 103 -5.01 -4.48 1.51
N ASP A 104 -4.21 -4.39 2.57
CA ASP A 104 -4.28 -3.34 3.59
C ASP A 104 -2.92 -3.16 4.32
N ASN A 105 -2.78 -2.06 5.09
CA ASN A 105 -1.56 -1.76 5.84
C ASN A 105 -1.28 -2.80 6.94
N THR A 106 -2.30 -3.47 7.48
CA THR A 106 -2.11 -4.52 8.50
C THR A 106 -1.45 -5.75 7.88
N LYS A 107 -1.83 -6.12 6.65
CA LYS A 107 -1.16 -7.18 5.89
C LYS A 107 0.27 -6.79 5.49
N ALA A 108 0.50 -5.52 5.13
CA ALA A 108 1.84 -5.02 4.89
C ALA A 108 2.73 -5.14 6.15
N ASP A 109 2.24 -4.68 7.30
CA ASP A 109 2.94 -4.74 8.58
C ASP A 109 3.35 -6.17 8.94
N ALA A 110 2.37 -7.09 8.94
CA ALA A 110 2.60 -8.49 9.26
C ALA A 110 3.60 -9.17 8.30
N PHE A 111 3.51 -8.89 7.01
CA PHE A 111 4.43 -9.43 6.02
C PHE A 111 5.86 -8.93 6.25
N PHE A 112 6.05 -7.61 6.38
CA PHE A 112 7.38 -7.05 6.58
C PHE A 112 7.98 -7.45 7.92
N GLN A 113 7.17 -7.54 8.98
CA GLN A 113 7.61 -8.07 10.27
C GLN A 113 8.14 -9.51 10.13
N LYS A 114 7.45 -10.36 9.36
CA LYS A 114 7.92 -11.71 9.06
C LYS A 114 9.24 -11.69 8.29
N GLN A 115 9.38 -10.84 7.27
CA GLN A 115 10.65 -10.71 6.53
C GLN A 115 11.81 -10.26 7.44
N ALA A 116 11.54 -9.37 8.41
CA ALA A 116 12.54 -8.96 9.38
C ALA A 116 12.96 -10.13 10.30
N SER A 117 12.00 -10.97 10.71
CA SER A 117 12.28 -12.17 11.51
C SER A 117 13.05 -13.26 10.74
N GLU A 118 12.97 -13.27 9.41
CA GLU A 118 13.77 -14.12 8.51
C GLU A 118 15.19 -13.56 8.28
N GLY A 119 15.54 -12.44 8.91
CA GLY A 119 16.88 -11.86 8.86
C GLY A 119 17.13 -10.94 7.66
N HIS A 120 16.08 -10.41 7.05
CA HIS A 120 16.22 -9.50 5.91
C HIS A 120 16.34 -8.04 6.36
N ALA A 121 17.43 -7.39 5.96
CA ALA A 121 17.62 -5.94 6.10
C ALA A 121 16.99 -5.23 4.90
N PHE A 122 16.11 -4.26 5.16
CA PHE A 122 15.38 -3.55 4.12
C PHE A 122 14.81 -2.21 4.59
N LEU A 123 14.51 -1.37 3.61
CA LEU A 123 13.64 -0.20 3.71
C LEU A 123 12.72 -0.18 2.49
N PHE A 124 11.42 -0.18 2.74
CA PHE A 124 10.38 0.05 1.73
C PHE A 124 9.60 1.32 2.09
N GLN A 125 9.13 2.05 1.08
CA GLN A 125 8.26 3.22 1.26
C GLN A 125 6.93 2.99 0.58
N GLN A 126 5.85 3.36 1.25
CA GLN A 126 4.53 3.44 0.65
C GLN A 126 4.46 4.63 -0.31
N GLN A 127 4.17 4.37 -1.59
CA GLN A 127 4.21 5.38 -2.64
C GLN A 127 3.31 6.60 -2.33
N GLY A 128 3.93 7.78 -2.23
CA GLY A 128 3.24 9.05 -1.98
C GLY A 128 2.80 9.28 -0.52
N PHE A 129 3.30 8.47 0.41
CA PHE A 129 3.02 8.60 1.84
C PHE A 129 4.33 8.61 2.66
N ASP A 130 4.31 9.33 3.79
CA ASP A 130 5.34 9.23 4.84
C ASP A 130 5.04 8.00 5.71
N ASN A 131 5.20 6.83 5.08
CA ASN A 131 5.04 5.54 5.72
C ASN A 131 6.05 4.57 5.13
N TYR A 132 6.85 3.96 5.99
CA TYR A 132 8.00 3.16 5.63
C TYR A 132 7.99 1.87 6.45
N ALA A 133 8.46 0.78 5.87
CA ALA A 133 8.75 -0.47 6.57
C ALA A 133 10.27 -0.66 6.61
N PHE A 134 10.84 -0.67 7.82
CA PHE A 134 12.27 -0.78 8.07
C PHE A 134 12.63 -2.04 8.84
N SER A 135 13.75 -2.67 8.45
CA SER A 135 14.40 -3.74 9.18
C SER A 135 15.92 -3.66 9.02
N ASP A 136 16.66 -3.96 10.09
CA ASP A 136 18.11 -4.08 10.08
C ASP A 136 18.61 -5.51 9.77
N GLY A 137 17.69 -6.47 9.64
CA GLY A 137 18.01 -7.88 9.42
C GLY A 137 18.40 -8.67 10.67
N ASN A 138 18.33 -8.07 11.85
CA ASN A 138 18.58 -8.75 13.14
C ASN A 138 17.30 -8.86 13.99
N GLY A 139 16.14 -8.87 13.33
CA GLY A 139 14.83 -8.91 14.00
C GLY A 139 14.33 -7.57 14.50
N HIS A 140 15.07 -6.47 14.30
CA HIS A 140 14.55 -5.12 14.58
C HIS A 140 13.66 -4.69 13.44
N TYR A 141 12.41 -4.34 13.75
CA TYR A 141 11.41 -3.96 12.78
C TYR A 141 10.60 -2.76 13.24
N LYS A 142 10.34 -1.82 12.34
CA LYS A 142 9.42 -0.71 12.57
C LYS A 142 8.74 -0.33 11.24
N MET A 143 7.41 -0.26 11.27
CA MET A 143 6.63 0.45 10.28
C MET A 143 6.14 1.79 10.85
N GLY A 144 6.19 2.84 10.05
CA GLY A 144 5.75 4.18 10.46
C GLY A 144 6.38 5.29 9.63
N SER A 145 6.25 6.52 10.11
CA SER A 145 6.85 7.68 9.46
C SER A 145 8.38 7.65 9.51
N LYS A 146 9.02 8.48 8.69
CA LYS A 146 10.47 8.71 8.73
C LYS A 146 10.93 9.08 10.14
N GLU A 147 10.23 10.00 10.81
CA GLU A 147 10.55 10.44 12.16
C GLU A 147 10.47 9.31 13.19
N GLU A 148 9.46 8.44 13.08
CA GLU A 148 9.30 7.29 13.95
C GLU A 148 10.43 6.28 13.78
N ILE A 149 10.86 6.01 12.54
CA ILE A 149 11.98 5.11 12.27
C ILE A 149 13.29 5.71 12.76
N VAL A 150 13.54 6.99 12.51
CA VAL A 150 14.74 7.68 13.02
C VAL A 150 14.79 7.60 14.54
N SER A 151 13.67 7.85 15.21
CA SER A 151 13.56 7.76 16.67
C SER A 151 13.77 6.33 17.17
N TYR A 152 13.23 5.34 16.46
CA TYR A 152 13.42 3.92 16.75
C TYR A 152 14.89 3.50 16.62
N CYS A 153 15.56 3.87 15.53
CA CYS A 153 16.99 3.56 15.34
C CYS A 153 17.85 4.21 16.42
N LYS A 154 17.63 5.49 16.73
CA LYS A 154 18.35 6.19 17.81
C LYS A 154 18.16 5.53 19.18
N LYS A 155 16.93 5.13 19.51
CA LYS A 155 16.60 4.47 20.78
C LYS A 155 17.30 3.11 20.93
N ASN A 156 17.50 2.40 19.82
CA ASN A 156 18.08 1.05 19.82
C ASN A 156 19.54 1.03 19.33
N SER A 157 20.19 2.18 19.17
CA SER A 157 21.56 2.31 18.67
C SER A 157 21.80 1.61 17.32
N LEU A 158 20.81 1.67 16.43
CA LEU A 158 20.87 1.09 15.09
C LEU A 158 21.36 2.10 14.06
N GLU A 159 21.95 1.59 12.98
CA GLU A 159 22.28 2.42 11.82
C GLU A 159 21.02 2.97 11.15
N LEU A 160 21.07 4.24 10.76
CA LEU A 160 20.00 4.85 9.98
C LEU A 160 20.08 4.39 8.53
N PRO A 161 18.94 4.14 7.87
CA PRO A 161 18.91 3.90 6.43
C PRO A 161 19.62 5.02 5.69
N THR A 162 20.53 4.68 4.79
CA THR A 162 21.31 5.65 4.00
C THR A 162 20.43 6.61 3.21
N SER A 163 19.27 6.15 2.75
CA SER A 163 18.22 6.95 2.09
C SER A 163 17.60 8.05 2.96
N PHE A 164 17.77 8.00 4.28
CA PHE A 164 17.31 9.06 5.19
C PHE A 164 18.40 10.11 5.48
N ASN A 165 19.66 9.79 5.19
CA ASN A 165 20.81 10.66 5.47
C ASN A 165 21.01 11.77 4.42
N SER A 166 20.38 11.67 3.23
CA SER A 166 20.51 12.69 2.18
C SER A 166 19.90 14.05 2.54
N GLU A 167 18.90 14.10 3.42
CA GLU A 167 18.26 15.37 3.83
C GLU A 167 18.86 15.96 5.11
N MET A 168 19.51 15.15 5.96
CA MET A 168 20.12 15.66 7.21
C MET A 168 21.38 16.51 6.96
N ALA A 169 22.05 16.34 5.80
CA ALA A 169 23.19 17.16 5.42
C ALA A 169 22.78 18.62 5.06
N GLU A 170 21.61 18.81 4.44
CA GLU A 170 21.16 20.14 4.02
C GLU A 170 20.66 20.99 5.19
N GLU A 171 20.08 20.39 6.23
CA GLU A 171 19.64 21.13 7.42
C GLU A 171 20.81 21.55 8.34
N GLN A 172 21.89 20.77 8.40
CA GLN A 172 23.10 21.15 9.14
C GLN A 172 23.90 22.27 8.46
N GLU A 173 23.96 22.31 7.12
CA GLU A 173 24.61 23.42 6.41
C GLU A 173 23.80 24.74 6.48
N ARG A 174 22.47 24.68 6.52
CA ARG A 174 21.61 25.87 6.70
C ARG A 174 21.69 26.46 8.11
N SER A 175 21.89 25.64 9.14
CA SER A 175 22.05 26.15 10.51
C SER A 175 23.41 26.79 10.77
N LEU A 176 24.47 26.35 10.07
CA LEU A 176 25.82 26.91 10.19
C LEU A 176 25.97 28.25 9.45
N THR A 177 25.23 28.46 8.36
CA THR A 177 25.26 29.70 7.58
C THR A 177 24.40 30.83 8.16
N SER A 178 23.36 30.50 8.95
CA SER A 178 22.52 31.51 9.63
C SER A 178 23.15 32.11 10.90
N SER A 179 24.27 31.56 11.40
CA SER A 179 24.97 32.05 12.60
C SER A 179 26.17 32.97 12.27
N LEU A 180 26.33 33.36 11.00
CA LEU A 180 27.44 34.17 10.49
C LEU A 180 26.99 35.48 9.82
N HIS A 181 25.85 36.05 10.23
CA HIS A 181 25.44 37.41 9.87
C HIS A 181 25.00 38.22 11.09
#